data_AF-A0A966RSJ7-F1
#
_entry.id   AF-A0A966RSJ7-F1
#
_cell.length_a   1.000
_cell.length_b   1.000
_cell.length_c   1.000
_cell.angle_alpha   90.00
_cell.angle_beta   90.00
_cell.angle_gamma   90.00
#
_symmetry.space_group_name_H-M   'P 1'
#
loop_
_entity.id
_entity.type
_entity.pdbx_description
1 polymer ?
#
loop_
_entity_poly.entity_id
_entity_poly.type
_entity_poly.pdbx_seq_one_letter_code
_entity_poly.pdbx_strand_id
1 'polypeptide(L)'
;IKRITEPLNPRVCRIAALGTPSPKEKTQWYFQRYVAQLPAGGEIVLFDRSWYNRAGVEHVMGFCSDEEYKDFLHACPEFEHLLVRSGIILIKYWFSVSDEVQEERFRERAENPLKRWKLSPMDLLSRDKWVEYSQAKDTMFMHTDTRHAPWYVVNADVKERARLNCIRHMLQKIPYHSVKLPEIKLNKRKKIPSGYVRPPLNAQNIVPDFF
;
A
#
# COMPACT_ATOMS: atom_id res chain seq x y z
N ILE A 1 6.21 -0.58 0.83
CA ILE A 1 5.57 0.48 0.02
C ILE A 1 6.54 1.61 -0.35
N LYS A 2 6.99 2.49 0.57
CA LYS A 2 7.87 3.63 0.21
C LYS A 2 9.06 3.31 -0.71
N ARG A 3 9.77 2.21 -0.47
CA ARG A 3 10.91 1.77 -1.30
C ARG A 3 10.54 1.29 -2.71
N ILE A 4 9.29 0.89 -2.92
CA ILE A 4 8.78 0.55 -4.26
C ILE A 4 8.43 1.82 -5.02
N THR A 5 7.79 2.79 -4.36
CA THR A 5 7.26 3.99 -5.00
C THR A 5 8.32 5.07 -5.26
N GLU A 6 9.34 5.16 -4.41
CA GLU A 6 10.41 6.16 -4.48
C GLU A 6 11.11 6.27 -5.85
N PRO A 7 11.44 5.16 -6.55
CA PRO A 7 12.00 5.23 -7.90
C PRO A 7 10.96 5.33 -9.04
N LEU A 8 9.65 5.30 -8.74
CA LEU A 8 8.60 5.22 -9.75
C LEU A 8 7.96 6.58 -10.05
N ASN A 9 7.37 6.70 -11.24
CA ASN A 9 6.61 7.89 -11.62
C ASN A 9 5.31 7.97 -10.80
N PRO A 10 5.09 9.01 -9.98
CA PRO A 10 3.91 9.14 -9.12
C PRO A 10 2.60 9.32 -9.91
N ARG A 11 2.66 9.65 -11.21
CA ARG A 11 1.47 9.71 -12.08
C ARG A 11 0.93 8.33 -12.44
N VAL A 12 1.75 7.29 -12.28
CA VAL A 12 1.45 5.92 -12.72
C VAL A 12 1.39 4.97 -11.53
N CYS A 13 2.24 5.19 -10.51
CA CYS A 13 2.25 4.42 -9.29
C CYS A 13 1.74 5.27 -8.11
N ARG A 14 0.65 4.81 -7.48
CA ARG A 14 0.05 5.48 -6.31
C ARG A 14 -0.20 4.52 -5.16
N ILE A 15 -0.38 5.09 -3.97
CA ILE A 15 -0.67 4.36 -2.73
C ILE A 15 -2.14 4.60 -2.37
N ALA A 16 -2.88 3.52 -2.14
CA ALA A 16 -4.22 3.57 -1.55
C ALA A 16 -4.11 3.23 -0.06
N ALA A 17 -4.20 4.25 0.80
CA ALA A 17 -4.14 4.11 2.26
C ALA A 17 -5.45 4.63 2.86
N LEU A 18 -6.50 3.81 2.82
CA LEU A 18 -7.83 4.20 3.30
C LEU A 18 -7.88 4.13 4.84
N GLY A 19 -8.40 5.19 5.45
CA GLY A 19 -8.69 5.22 6.89
C GLY A 19 -9.99 4.49 7.26
N THR A 20 -10.44 4.68 8.50
CA THR A 20 -11.73 4.20 8.99
C THR A 20 -12.86 4.60 8.05
N PRO A 21 -13.81 3.69 7.71
CA PRO A 21 -14.93 4.04 6.84
C PRO A 21 -15.82 5.10 7.48
N SER A 22 -16.18 6.11 6.69
CA SER A 22 -17.18 7.12 7.04
C SER A 22 -18.56 6.49 7.25
N PRO A 23 -19.51 7.18 7.92
CA PRO A 23 -20.86 6.67 8.11
C PRO A 23 -21.53 6.25 6.79
N LYS A 24 -21.29 6.98 5.70
CA LYS A 24 -21.80 6.64 4.37
C LYS A 24 -21.13 5.39 3.78
N GLU A 25 -19.81 5.24 3.93
CA GLU A 25 -19.11 4.05 3.45
C GLU A 25 -19.52 2.79 4.23
N LYS A 26 -19.91 2.92 5.50
CA LYS A 26 -20.44 1.79 6.30
C LYS A 26 -21.79 1.27 5.80
N THR A 27 -22.58 2.10 5.11
CA THR A 27 -23.87 1.68 4.52
C THR A 27 -23.73 1.23 3.07
N GLN A 28 -22.52 1.21 2.52
CA GLN A 28 -22.24 0.75 1.17
C GLN A 28 -21.89 -0.73 1.16
N TRP A 29 -21.88 -1.32 -0.04
CA TRP A 29 -21.23 -2.60 -0.23
C TRP A 29 -19.75 -2.50 0.18
N TYR A 30 -19.27 -3.45 0.99
CA TYR A 30 -17.96 -3.36 1.65
C TYR A 30 -16.80 -3.09 0.68
N PHE A 31 -16.81 -3.75 -0.49
CA PHE A 31 -15.76 -3.59 -1.50
C PHE A 31 -15.84 -2.27 -2.28
N GLN A 32 -16.97 -1.54 -2.25
CA GLN A 32 -17.23 -0.36 -3.09
C GLN A 32 -16.16 0.72 -2.94
N ARG A 33 -15.74 1.03 -1.71
CA ARG A 33 -14.70 2.04 -1.45
C ARG A 33 -13.31 1.61 -1.97
N TYR A 34 -13.05 0.31 -2.00
CA TYR A 34 -11.80 -0.25 -2.51
C TYR A 34 -11.81 -0.34 -4.04
N VAL A 35 -12.96 -0.63 -4.64
CA VAL A 35 -13.17 -0.62 -6.09
C VAL A 35 -12.86 0.76 -6.67
N ALA A 36 -13.25 1.83 -5.98
CA ALA A 36 -12.91 3.20 -6.36
C ALA A 36 -11.39 3.48 -6.38
N GLN A 37 -10.58 2.60 -5.80
CA GLN A 37 -9.12 2.69 -5.75
C GLN A 37 -8.41 1.73 -6.70
N LEU A 38 -9.11 0.92 -7.49
CA LEU A 38 -8.47 0.00 -8.42
C LEU A 38 -7.65 0.72 -9.51
N PRO A 39 -6.60 0.08 -10.05
CA PRO A 39 -5.80 0.64 -11.14
C PRO A 39 -6.58 0.65 -12.46
N ALA A 40 -6.36 1.68 -13.28
CA ALA A 40 -6.63 1.62 -14.70
C ALA A 40 -5.49 0.91 -15.46
N GLY A 41 -5.67 0.68 -16.77
CA GLY A 41 -4.63 0.09 -17.62
C GLY A 41 -3.33 0.90 -17.58
N GLY A 42 -2.22 0.24 -17.25
CA GLY A 42 -0.91 0.87 -17.12
C GLY A 42 -0.60 1.47 -15.75
N GLU A 43 -1.56 1.48 -14.82
CA GLU A 43 -1.35 1.98 -13.46
C GLU A 43 -0.89 0.88 -12.49
N ILE A 44 -0.21 1.30 -11.42
CA ILE A 44 0.16 0.46 -10.29
C ILE A 44 -0.44 1.07 -9.02
N VAL A 45 -1.28 0.32 -8.33
CA VAL A 45 -1.84 0.74 -7.04
C VAL A 45 -1.33 -0.17 -5.93
N LEU A 46 -0.66 0.42 -4.96
CA LEU A 46 -0.20 -0.26 -3.74
C LEU A 46 -1.19 0.02 -2.61
N PHE A 47 -1.88 -1.01 -2.16
CA PHE A 47 -2.78 -0.93 -1.01
C PHE A 47 -1.99 -1.00 0.30
N ASP A 48 -1.99 0.07 1.09
CA ASP A 48 -1.50 0.09 2.48
C ASP A 48 -2.66 -0.28 3.40
N ARG A 49 -2.74 -1.57 3.74
CA ARG A 49 -3.99 -2.28 4.07
C ARG A 49 -4.97 -2.30 2.89
N SER A 50 -5.97 -3.18 2.96
CA SER A 50 -6.93 -3.40 1.87
C SER A 50 -8.30 -3.83 2.41
N TRP A 51 -9.13 -4.44 1.57
CA TRP A 51 -10.37 -5.10 1.97
C TRP A 51 -10.16 -6.19 3.02
N TYR A 52 -8.93 -6.69 3.20
CA TYR A 52 -8.59 -7.62 4.27
C TYR A 52 -8.63 -7.03 5.68
N ASN A 53 -8.94 -5.73 5.85
CA ASN A 53 -9.28 -5.18 7.17
C ASN A 53 -10.42 -5.98 7.83
N ARG A 54 -11.43 -6.41 7.06
CA ARG A 54 -12.55 -7.21 7.58
C ARG A 54 -12.13 -8.53 8.17
N ALA A 55 -11.21 -9.23 7.51
CA ALA A 55 -10.69 -10.52 8.00
C ALA A 55 -9.59 -10.42 9.06
N GLY A 56 -9.21 -9.21 9.47
CA GLY A 56 -8.20 -9.00 10.51
C GLY A 56 -8.74 -8.10 11.61
N VAL A 57 -8.41 -6.81 11.49
CA VAL A 57 -8.71 -5.82 12.54
C VAL A 57 -10.20 -5.69 12.84
N GLU A 58 -11.08 -5.71 11.84
CA GLU A 58 -12.51 -5.54 12.10
C GLU A 58 -13.10 -6.74 12.83
N HIS A 59 -12.71 -7.97 12.45
CA HIS A 59 -13.16 -9.19 13.14
C HIS A 59 -12.63 -9.25 14.58
N VAL A 60 -11.30 -9.12 14.77
CA VAL A 60 -10.65 -9.25 16.10
C VAL A 60 -11.08 -8.16 17.07
N MET A 61 -11.43 -6.97 16.55
CA MET A 61 -11.86 -5.84 17.38
C MET A 61 -13.38 -5.65 17.45
N GLY A 62 -14.17 -6.51 16.79
CA GLY A 62 -15.63 -6.44 16.80
C GLY A 62 -16.19 -5.22 16.07
N PHE A 63 -15.53 -4.73 15.02
CA PHE A 63 -16.01 -3.63 14.18
C PHE A 63 -16.92 -4.08 13.03
N CYS A 64 -17.06 -5.40 12.83
CA CYS A 64 -18.01 -6.03 11.93
C CYS A 64 -18.72 -7.17 12.67
N SER A 65 -19.93 -7.52 12.23
CA SER A 65 -20.63 -8.70 12.77
C SER A 65 -20.00 -10.01 12.26
N ASP A 66 -20.28 -11.12 12.94
CA ASP A 66 -19.83 -12.45 12.48
C ASP A 66 -20.42 -12.83 11.13
N GLU A 67 -21.64 -12.35 10.83
CA GLU A 67 -22.28 -12.52 9.51
C GLU A 67 -21.52 -11.77 8.43
N GLU A 68 -21.21 -10.48 8.66
CA GLU A 68 -20.41 -9.68 7.73
C GLU A 68 -19.01 -10.27 7.49
N TYR A 69 -18.39 -10.82 8.53
CA TYR A 69 -17.09 -11.47 8.44
C TYR A 69 -17.15 -12.75 7.59
N LYS A 70 -18.12 -13.63 7.84
CA LYS A 70 -18.32 -14.86 7.05
C LYS A 70 -18.63 -14.55 5.58
N ASP A 71 -19.54 -13.60 5.35
CA ASP A 71 -19.87 -13.13 4.02
C ASP A 71 -18.64 -12.59 3.28
N PHE A 72 -17.79 -11.84 3.97
CA PHE A 72 -16.52 -11.39 3.40
C PHE A 72 -15.59 -12.53 3.00
N LEU A 73 -15.42 -13.54 3.86
CA LEU A 73 -14.56 -14.68 3.56
C LEU A 73 -15.03 -15.46 2.34
N HIS A 74 -16.35 -15.51 2.11
CA HIS A 74 -16.94 -16.15 0.93
C HIS A 74 -16.86 -15.27 -0.33
N ALA A 75 -17.16 -13.98 -0.21
CA ALA A 75 -17.21 -13.05 -1.35
C ALA A 75 -15.82 -12.61 -1.83
N CYS A 76 -14.82 -12.56 -0.95
CA CYS A 76 -13.49 -12.05 -1.27
C CYS A 76 -12.80 -12.84 -2.41
N PRO A 77 -12.75 -14.18 -2.40
CA PRO A 77 -12.21 -14.95 -3.52
C PRO A 77 -12.91 -14.68 -4.85
N GLU A 78 -14.24 -14.53 -4.85
CA GLU A 78 -15.01 -14.23 -6.06
C GLU A 78 -14.69 -12.83 -6.59
N PHE A 79 -14.62 -11.85 -5.69
CA PHE A 79 -14.22 -10.48 -6.02
C PHE A 79 -12.84 -10.46 -6.66
N GLU A 80 -11.86 -11.12 -6.05
CA GLU A 80 -10.48 -11.20 -6.57
C GLU A 80 -10.42 -11.94 -7.91
N HIS A 81 -11.20 -13.00 -8.08
CA HIS A 81 -11.31 -13.71 -9.34
C HIS A 81 -11.81 -12.81 -10.47
N LEU A 82 -12.80 -11.94 -10.21
CA LEU A 82 -13.29 -10.97 -11.19
C LEU A 82 -12.17 -9.98 -11.60
N LEU A 83 -11.38 -9.50 -10.65
CA LEU A 83 -10.26 -8.59 -10.94
C LEU A 83 -9.21 -9.28 -11.82
N VAL A 84 -8.79 -10.49 -11.46
CA VAL A 84 -7.78 -11.26 -12.20
C VAL A 84 -8.28 -11.59 -13.60
N ARG A 85 -9.55 -11.98 -13.76
CA ARG A 85 -10.17 -12.24 -15.07
C ARG A 85 -10.25 -10.99 -15.95
N SER A 86 -10.33 -9.80 -15.35
CA SER A 86 -10.28 -8.53 -16.07
C SER A 86 -8.86 -8.14 -16.53
N GLY A 87 -7.84 -8.93 -16.17
CA GLY A 87 -6.44 -8.69 -16.53
C GLY A 87 -5.64 -7.92 -15.47
N ILE A 88 -6.22 -7.67 -14.29
CA ILE A 88 -5.47 -7.07 -13.17
C ILE A 88 -4.52 -8.12 -12.58
N ILE A 89 -3.23 -7.78 -12.50
CA ILE A 89 -2.25 -8.58 -11.77
C ILE A 89 -2.42 -8.27 -10.28
N LEU A 90 -3.13 -9.14 -9.56
CA LEU A 90 -3.32 -9.03 -8.12
C LEU A 90 -2.23 -9.82 -7.36
N ILE A 91 -1.45 -9.14 -6.52
CA ILE A 91 -0.40 -9.75 -5.70
C ILE A 91 -0.67 -9.41 -4.23
N LYS A 92 -0.84 -10.44 -3.39
CA LYS A 92 -1.13 -10.29 -1.96
C LYS A 92 0.09 -10.65 -1.13
N TYR A 93 0.46 -9.77 -0.21
CA TYR A 93 1.62 -9.96 0.67
C TYR A 93 1.22 -9.89 2.14
N TRP A 94 1.58 -10.91 2.90
CA TRP A 94 1.53 -10.91 4.36
C TRP A 94 2.94 -10.76 4.92
N PHE A 95 3.20 -9.66 5.64
CA PHE A 95 4.50 -9.45 6.29
C PHE A 95 4.48 -10.07 7.68
N SER A 96 5.14 -11.21 7.84
CA SER A 96 5.23 -11.93 9.12
C SER A 96 6.41 -11.41 9.93
N VAL A 97 6.15 -11.00 11.16
CA VAL A 97 7.17 -10.58 12.13
C VAL A 97 7.03 -11.51 13.34
N SER A 98 8.15 -11.99 13.88
CA SER A 98 8.14 -12.78 15.13
C SER A 98 7.62 -11.94 16.30
N ASP A 99 7.07 -12.59 17.31
CA ASP A 99 6.55 -11.92 18.50
C ASP A 99 7.64 -11.10 19.20
N GLU A 100 8.84 -11.66 19.32
CA GLU A 100 9.98 -11.00 19.96
C GLU A 100 10.38 -9.73 19.22
N VAL A 101 10.45 -9.78 17.88
CA VAL A 101 10.79 -8.63 17.05
C VAL A 101 9.65 -7.62 17.01
N GLN A 102 8.40 -8.07 17.10
CA GLN A 102 7.25 -7.17 17.19
C GLN A 102 7.31 -6.37 18.49
N GLU A 103 7.54 -7.03 19.62
CA GLU A 103 7.65 -6.40 20.94
C GLU A 103 8.82 -5.43 21.02
N GLU A 104 10.00 -5.82 20.51
CA GLU A 104 11.16 -4.93 20.42
C GLU A 104 10.83 -3.65 19.64
N ARG A 105 10.12 -3.78 18.52
CA ARG A 105 9.69 -2.62 17.70
C ARG A 105 8.66 -1.75 18.41
N PHE A 106 7.78 -2.35 19.21
CA PHE A 106 6.83 -1.59 20.02
C PHE A 106 7.55 -0.73 21.04
N ARG A 107 8.51 -1.32 21.76
CA ARG A 107 9.37 -0.61 22.73
C ARG A 107 10.17 0.51 22.07
N GLU A 108 10.83 0.22 20.95
CA GLU A 108 11.61 1.21 20.17
C GLU A 108 10.74 2.42 19.76
N ARG A 109 9.48 2.18 19.35
CA ARG A 109 8.55 3.26 18.97
C ARG A 109 8.09 4.08 20.17
N ALA A 110 7.91 3.45 21.33
CA ALA A 110 7.50 4.15 22.55
C ALA A 110 8.61 5.10 23.04
N GLU A 111 9.87 4.67 22.94
CA GLU A 111 11.05 5.42 23.38
C GLU A 111 11.49 6.50 22.37
N ASN A 112 11.26 6.31 21.07
CA ASN A 112 11.71 7.23 20.03
C ASN A 112 10.68 8.33 19.67
N PRO A 113 10.93 9.63 19.95
CA PRO A 113 9.99 10.71 19.67
C PRO A 113 9.59 10.84 18.19
N LEU A 114 10.49 10.51 17.26
CA LEU A 114 10.25 10.59 15.81
C LEU A 114 9.33 9.45 15.30
N LYS A 115 9.15 8.40 16.09
CA LYS A 115 8.34 7.21 15.74
C LYS A 115 7.09 7.06 16.60
N ARG A 116 6.99 7.79 17.72
CA ARG A 116 5.88 7.69 18.67
C ARG A 116 4.50 7.89 18.05
N TRP A 117 4.39 8.76 17.04
CA TRP A 117 3.13 8.98 16.30
C TRP A 117 2.57 7.72 15.61
N LYS A 118 3.37 6.66 15.46
CA LYS A 118 2.97 5.36 14.88
C LYS A 118 2.34 4.40 15.90
N LEU A 119 2.21 4.80 17.16
CA LEU A 119 1.53 4.03 18.19
C LEU A 119 0.17 4.66 18.41
N SER A 120 -0.87 3.88 18.16
CA SER A 120 -2.26 4.20 18.49
C SER A 120 -2.73 3.35 19.67
N PRO A 121 -3.80 3.76 20.37
CA PRO A 121 -4.45 2.91 21.37
C PRO A 121 -4.83 1.53 20.83
N MET A 122 -5.20 1.45 19.55
CA MET A 122 -5.51 0.19 18.88
C MET A 122 -4.30 -0.74 18.76
N ASP A 123 -3.11 -0.19 18.58
CA ASP A 123 -1.90 -1.00 18.47
C ASP A 123 -1.55 -1.68 19.81
N LEU A 124 -1.83 -1.02 20.94
CA LEU A 124 -1.68 -1.62 22.28
C LEU A 124 -2.68 -2.76 22.50
N LEU A 125 -3.95 -2.55 22.16
CA LEU A 125 -4.96 -3.61 22.22
C LEU A 125 -4.62 -4.78 21.28
N SER A 126 -3.99 -4.50 20.14
CA SER A 126 -3.62 -5.55 19.18
C SER A 126 -2.50 -6.45 19.65
N ARG A 127 -1.64 -5.94 20.54
CA ARG A 127 -0.58 -6.73 21.20
C ARG A 127 -1.20 -7.77 22.13
N ASP A 128 -2.18 -7.39 22.93
CA ASP A 128 -2.84 -8.31 23.86
C ASP A 128 -3.64 -9.40 23.12
N LYS A 129 -4.16 -9.07 21.93
CA LYS A 129 -4.95 -9.97 21.08
C LYS A 129 -4.15 -10.74 20.02
N TRP A 130 -2.86 -10.99 20.28
CA TRP A 130 -1.97 -11.64 19.31
C TRP A 130 -2.49 -12.99 18.79
N VAL A 131 -3.05 -13.81 19.69
CA VAL A 131 -3.58 -15.14 19.35
C VAL A 131 -4.79 -15.03 18.42
N GLU A 132 -5.69 -14.10 18.71
CA GLU A 132 -6.88 -13.83 17.90
C GLU A 132 -6.51 -13.32 16.51
N TYR A 133 -5.49 -12.44 16.40
CA TYR A 133 -4.95 -12.04 15.11
C TYR A 133 -4.31 -13.21 14.34
N SER A 134 -3.64 -14.11 15.04
CA SER A 134 -3.05 -15.32 14.43
C SER A 134 -4.13 -16.25 13.88
N GLN A 135 -5.19 -16.50 14.65
CA GLN A 135 -6.35 -17.28 14.23
C GLN A 135 -7.10 -16.63 13.05
N ALA A 136 -7.29 -15.31 13.09
CA ALA A 136 -7.91 -14.55 12.01
C ALA A 136 -7.08 -14.65 10.71
N LYS A 137 -5.75 -14.53 10.80
CA LYS A 137 -4.83 -14.74 9.67
C LYS A 137 -4.97 -16.14 9.08
N ASP A 138 -4.94 -17.17 9.92
CA ASP A 138 -5.02 -18.57 9.46
C ASP A 138 -6.36 -18.82 8.78
N THR A 139 -7.46 -18.32 9.35
CA THR A 139 -8.80 -18.40 8.74
C THR A 139 -8.88 -17.66 7.40
N MET A 140 -8.33 -16.46 7.33
CA MET A 140 -8.24 -15.66 6.11
C MET A 140 -7.47 -16.41 5.01
N PHE A 141 -6.35 -17.04 5.34
CA PHE A 141 -5.55 -17.82 4.40
C PHE A 141 -6.33 -19.03 3.90
N MET A 142 -6.96 -19.79 4.79
CA MET A 142 -7.76 -20.96 4.41
C MET A 142 -8.85 -20.63 3.38
N HIS A 143 -9.49 -19.47 3.49
CA HIS A 143 -10.60 -19.09 2.60
C HIS A 143 -10.15 -18.35 1.34
N THR A 144 -9.05 -17.60 1.41
CA THR A 144 -8.70 -16.63 0.36
C THR A 144 -7.36 -16.85 -0.31
N ASP A 145 -6.58 -17.86 0.10
CA ASP A 145 -5.40 -18.29 -0.65
C ASP A 145 -5.82 -19.17 -1.83
N THR A 146 -6.08 -18.54 -2.98
CA THR A 146 -6.52 -19.25 -4.19
C THR A 146 -5.41 -19.35 -5.21
N ARG A 147 -5.53 -20.33 -6.13
CA ARG A 147 -4.54 -20.51 -7.21
C ARG A 147 -4.37 -19.27 -8.10
N HIS A 148 -5.44 -18.49 -8.30
CA HIS A 148 -5.44 -17.31 -9.17
C HIS A 148 -5.08 -16.02 -8.43
N ALA A 149 -5.26 -15.98 -7.10
CA ALA A 149 -4.87 -14.87 -6.23
C ALA A 149 -4.22 -15.43 -4.95
N PRO A 150 -2.98 -15.92 -5.02
CA PRO A 150 -2.32 -16.54 -3.87
C PRO A 150 -1.80 -15.51 -2.86
N TRP A 151 -1.65 -15.93 -1.61
CA TRP A 151 -0.96 -15.20 -0.57
C TRP A 151 0.55 -15.49 -0.57
N TYR A 152 1.36 -14.43 -0.43
CA TYR A 152 2.80 -14.55 -0.27
C TYR A 152 3.24 -14.05 1.11
N VAL A 153 3.79 -14.95 1.92
CA VAL A 153 4.34 -14.59 3.22
C VAL A 153 5.77 -14.07 3.05
N VAL A 154 6.03 -12.86 3.55
CA VAL A 154 7.34 -12.24 3.59
C VAL A 154 7.83 -12.23 5.03
N ASN A 155 8.92 -12.94 5.32
CA ASN A 155 9.59 -12.79 6.62
C ASN A 155 10.09 -11.34 6.74
N ALA A 156 9.60 -10.66 7.75
CA ALA A 156 9.75 -9.24 7.98
C ALA A 156 10.53 -8.89 9.25
N ASP A 157 11.22 -9.85 9.88
CA ASP A 157 12.05 -9.64 11.07
C ASP A 157 13.19 -8.66 10.77
N VAL A 158 13.90 -8.90 9.66
CA VAL A 158 14.92 -7.99 9.13
C VAL A 158 14.30 -7.13 8.02
N LYS A 159 14.02 -5.86 8.34
CA LYS A 159 13.31 -4.90 7.45
C LYS A 159 13.94 -4.79 6.06
N GLU A 160 15.27 -4.80 5.96
CA GLU A 160 16.00 -4.65 4.70
C GLU A 160 15.85 -5.88 3.80
N ARG A 161 16.05 -7.07 4.36
CA ARG A 161 15.85 -8.34 3.65
C ARG A 161 14.40 -8.48 3.18
N ALA A 162 13.43 -8.13 4.04
CA ALA A 162 12.02 -8.16 3.70
C ALA A 162 11.69 -7.28 2.49
N ARG A 163 12.24 -6.06 2.44
CA ARG A 163 12.07 -5.13 1.31
C ARG A 163 12.66 -5.71 0.02
N LEU A 164 13.91 -6.18 0.06
CA LEU A 164 14.60 -6.71 -1.11
C LEU A 164 13.89 -7.97 -1.64
N ASN A 165 13.51 -8.90 -0.76
CA ASN A 165 12.82 -10.12 -1.13
C ASN A 165 11.42 -9.84 -1.69
N CYS A 166 10.65 -8.94 -1.06
CA CYS A 166 9.34 -8.55 -1.55
C CYS A 166 9.43 -7.92 -2.96
N ILE A 167 10.35 -6.97 -3.16
CA ILE A 167 10.56 -6.31 -4.46
C ILE A 167 11.01 -7.34 -5.52
N ARG A 168 11.97 -8.20 -5.18
CA ARG A 168 12.44 -9.27 -6.09
C ARG A 168 11.30 -10.18 -6.50
N HIS A 169 10.50 -10.65 -5.54
CA HIS A 169 9.36 -11.50 -5.81
C HIS A 169 8.30 -10.78 -6.65
N MET A 170 8.00 -9.51 -6.36
CA MET A 170 7.06 -8.70 -7.12
C MET A 170 7.48 -8.59 -8.59
N LEU A 171 8.76 -8.32 -8.85
CA LEU A 171 9.30 -8.26 -10.21
C LEU A 171 9.20 -9.62 -10.93
N GLN A 172 9.34 -10.75 -10.23
CA GLN A 172 9.15 -12.07 -10.83
C GLN A 172 7.70 -12.38 -11.22
N LYS A 173 6.71 -11.69 -10.63
CA LYS A 173 5.29 -11.88 -10.91
C LYS A 173 4.76 -10.97 -12.02
N ILE A 174 5.53 -9.95 -12.40
CA ILE A 174 5.13 -8.99 -13.42
C ILE A 174 5.96 -9.28 -14.68
N PRO A 175 5.35 -9.49 -15.85
CA PRO A 175 6.10 -9.60 -17.08
C PRO A 175 6.69 -8.22 -17.42
N TYR A 176 8.01 -8.11 -17.39
CA TYR A 176 8.72 -6.89 -17.78
C TYR A 176 9.88 -7.21 -18.71
N HIS A 177 10.28 -6.22 -19.51
CA HIS A 177 11.43 -6.30 -20.39
C HIS A 177 12.20 -4.98 -20.34
N SER A 178 13.46 -5.01 -20.80
CA SER A 178 14.25 -3.79 -20.90
C SER A 178 13.72 -2.91 -22.04
N VAL A 179 13.49 -1.63 -21.76
CA VAL A 179 13.02 -0.66 -22.74
C VAL A 179 14.18 0.28 -23.08
N LYS A 180 14.52 0.37 -24.37
CA LYS A 180 15.46 1.38 -24.85
C LYS A 180 14.73 2.72 -24.96
N LEU A 181 15.12 3.69 -24.14
CA LEU A 181 14.56 5.04 -24.20
C LEU A 181 14.97 5.73 -25.51
N PRO A 182 14.05 6.46 -26.17
CA PRO A 182 14.39 7.21 -27.37
C PRO A 182 15.40 8.31 -27.03
N GLU A 183 16.34 8.56 -27.94
CA GLU A 183 17.30 9.64 -27.81
C GLU A 183 16.58 10.99 -27.90
N ILE A 184 16.69 11.81 -26.85
CA ILE A 184 16.09 13.15 -26.83
C ILE A 184 17.12 14.14 -27.37
N LYS A 185 16.90 14.62 -28.60
CA LYS A 185 17.71 15.71 -29.18
C LYS A 185 17.18 17.06 -28.70
N LEU A 186 17.93 17.72 -27.81
CA LEU A 186 17.63 19.08 -27.41
C LEU A 186 18.10 20.06 -28.49
N ASN A 187 17.15 20.63 -29.23
CA ASN A 187 17.44 21.71 -30.18
C ASN A 187 18.02 22.93 -29.46
N LYS A 188 18.84 23.71 -30.15
CA LYS A 188 19.31 25.00 -29.64
C LYS A 188 18.10 25.85 -29.24
N ARG A 189 18.15 26.47 -28.04
CA ARG A 189 17.11 27.40 -27.59
C ARG A 189 16.95 28.52 -28.62
N LYS A 190 15.70 28.89 -28.91
CA LYS A 190 15.40 30.07 -29.73
C LYS A 190 15.98 31.31 -29.04
N LYS A 191 16.51 32.25 -29.81
CA LYS A 191 16.94 33.55 -29.27
C LYS A 191 15.72 34.27 -28.68
N ILE A 192 15.95 35.03 -27.61
CA ILE A 192 14.92 35.86 -27.01
C ILE A 192 14.40 36.83 -28.10
N PRO A 193 13.07 36.96 -28.28
CA PRO A 193 12.52 37.93 -29.23
C PRO A 193 13.01 39.34 -28.90
N SER A 194 13.29 40.15 -29.93
CA SER A 194 13.87 41.49 -29.78
C SER A 194 13.07 42.46 -28.90
N GLY A 195 11.80 42.16 -28.60
CA GLY A 195 10.94 42.98 -27.74
C GLY A 195 10.68 42.43 -26.33
N TYR A 196 11.21 41.26 -25.96
CA TYR A 196 11.00 40.71 -24.62
C TYR A 196 12.15 41.10 -23.67
N VAL A 197 11.84 41.97 -22.70
CA VAL A 197 12.71 42.28 -21.58
C VAL A 197 12.16 41.61 -20.34
N ARG A 198 12.96 40.75 -19.69
CA ARG A 198 12.55 40.10 -18.44
C ARG A 198 12.45 41.15 -17.34
N PRO A 199 11.39 41.14 -16.50
CA PRO A 199 11.31 42.01 -15.33
C PRO A 199 12.56 41.87 -14.44
N PRO A 200 13.02 42.95 -13.81
CA PRO A 200 14.19 42.90 -12.96
C PRO A 200 13.92 41.99 -11.74
N LEU A 201 14.96 41.33 -11.24
CA LEU A 201 14.87 40.36 -10.14
C LEU A 201 14.28 40.98 -8.85
N ASN A 202 14.58 42.25 -8.59
CA ASN A 202 14.08 42.99 -7.43
C ASN A 202 12.57 43.30 -7.47
N ALA A 203 11.91 43.13 -8.63
CA ALA A 203 10.46 43.23 -8.74
C ALA A 203 9.74 41.91 -8.42
N GLN A 204 10.50 40.86 -8.09
CA GLN A 204 9.98 39.54 -7.74
C GLN A 204 10.23 39.27 -6.25
N ASN A 205 9.25 38.63 -5.60
CA ASN A 205 9.45 38.08 -4.26
C ASN A 205 10.26 36.78 -4.40
N ILE A 206 11.57 36.89 -4.23
CA ILE A 206 12.50 35.76 -4.34
C ILE A 206 12.59 35.08 -2.97
N VAL A 207 12.51 33.74 -2.95
CA VAL A 207 12.81 32.96 -1.75
C VAL A 207 14.30 33.16 -1.42
N PRO A 208 14.65 33.66 -0.22
CA PRO A 208 16.04 33.87 0.14
C PRO A 208 16.83 32.56 0.03
N ASP A 209 18.05 32.65 -0.48
CA ASP A 209 18.97 31.52 -0.48
C ASP A 209 19.63 31.41 0.89
N PHE A 210 19.53 30.23 1.50
CA PHE A 210 20.01 29.97 2.86
C PHE A 210 21.18 28.98 2.90
N PHE A 211 21.64 28.47 1.74
CA PHE A 211 22.69 27.44 1.64
C PHE A 211 23.81 27.82 0.68
#